data_AF-A0A2A2HSS2-F1
#
_entry.id   AF-A0A2A2HSS2-F1
#
_cell.length_a   1.000
_cell.length_b   1.000
_cell.length_c   1.000
_cell.angle_alpha   90.00
_cell.angle_beta   90.00
_cell.angle_gamma   90.00
#
_symmetry.space_group_name_H-M   'P 1'
#
loop_
_entity.id
_entity.type
_entity.pdbx_description
1 polymer ?
#
loop_
_entity_poly.entity_id
_entity_poly.type
_entity_poly.pdbx_seq_one_letter_code
_entity_poly.pdbx_strand_id
1 'polypeptide(L)'
;MKHKQFKIITFLTTMVMAAVISFSILIGNPALAVASFFGGIAVMYLSKRRLEDIVEDERIRQISQKASGITFQFIILSFAIGGAVLIAMKDTYPKYTDFGFFMSYAACASLVLYSIFYMYFNTKSGG
;
A
#
# COMPACT_ATOMS: atom_id res chain seq x y z
N MET A 1 -20.48 10.69 1.48
CA MET A 1 -19.60 10.70 2.68
C MET A 1 -18.61 11.84 2.56
N LYS A 2 -18.46 12.66 3.60
CA LYS A 2 -17.52 13.79 3.59
C LYS A 2 -16.06 13.31 3.55
N HIS A 3 -15.20 14.06 2.85
CA HIS A 3 -13.77 13.73 2.69
C HIS A 3 -13.01 13.51 4.02
N LYS A 4 -13.34 14.28 5.08
CA LYS A 4 -12.77 14.08 6.42
C LYS A 4 -13.07 12.69 7.00
N GLN A 5 -14.30 12.18 6.80
CA GLN A 5 -14.69 10.86 7.28
C GLN A 5 -14.01 9.74 6.49
N PHE A 6 -13.86 9.90 5.17
CA PHE A 6 -13.11 8.95 4.35
C PHE A 6 -11.65 8.82 4.79
N LYS A 7 -10.99 9.94 5.09
CA LYS A 7 -9.61 9.95 5.62
C LYS A 7 -9.50 9.18 6.94
N ILE A 8 -10.44 9.36 7.86
CA ILE A 8 -10.46 8.64 9.15
C ILE A 8 -10.66 7.14 8.94
N ILE A 9 -11.60 6.73 8.09
CA ILE A 9 -11.85 5.31 7.80
C ILE A 9 -10.63 4.67 7.13
N THR A 10 -10.01 5.36 6.17
CA THR A 10 -8.81 4.88 5.49
C THR A 10 -7.66 4.72 6.48
N PHE A 11 -7.45 5.69 7.37
CA PHE A 11 -6.43 5.59 8.41
C PHE A 11 -6.67 4.42 9.37
N LEU A 12 -7.91 4.27 9.85
CA LEU A 12 -8.27 3.19 10.77
C LEU A 12 -8.11 1.82 10.12
N THR A 13 -8.55 1.67 8.87
CA THR A 13 -8.38 0.42 8.10
C THR A 13 -6.90 0.09 7.88
N THR A 14 -6.07 1.07 7.51
CA THR A 14 -4.61 0.82 7.39
C THR A 14 -3.97 0.38 8.69
N MET A 15 -4.37 0.97 9.82
CA MET A 15 -3.83 0.61 11.14
C MET A 15 -4.21 -0.83 11.53
N VAL A 16 -5.49 -1.21 11.32
CA VAL A 16 -5.97 -2.58 11.59
C VAL A 16 -5.27 -3.58 10.67
N MET A 17 -5.12 -3.28 9.38
CA MET A 17 -4.40 -4.15 8.44
C MET A 17 -2.96 -4.39 8.90
N ALA A 18 -2.22 -3.33 9.25
CA ALA A 18 -0.84 -3.43 9.69
C ALA A 18 -0.70 -4.32 10.94
N ALA A 19 -1.61 -4.17 11.91
CA ALA A 19 -1.64 -5.00 13.10
C ALA A 19 -1.89 -6.49 12.77
N VAL A 20 -2.89 -6.79 11.93
CA VAL A 20 -3.23 -8.17 11.56
C VAL A 20 -2.12 -8.84 10.74
N ILE A 21 -1.49 -8.11 9.81
CA ILE A 21 -0.35 -8.63 9.03
C ILE A 21 0.84 -8.93 9.97
N SER A 22 1.13 -8.04 10.92
CA SER A 22 2.20 -8.26 11.90
C SER A 22 1.93 -9.49 12.77
N PHE A 23 0.67 -9.69 13.18
CA PHE A 23 0.25 -10.87 13.93
C PHE A 23 0.31 -12.16 13.10
N SER A 24 -0.05 -12.09 11.82
CA SER A 24 0.05 -13.21 10.88
C SER A 24 1.50 -13.71 10.71
N ILE A 25 2.47 -12.79 10.70
CA ILE A 25 3.91 -13.13 10.67
C ILE A 25 4.34 -13.86 11.94
N LEU A 26 3.82 -13.46 13.11
CA LEU A 26 4.15 -14.11 14.39
C LEU A 26 3.61 -15.55 14.46
N ILE A 27 2.42 -15.80 13.90
CA ILE A 27 1.81 -17.15 13.85
C ILE A 27 2.41 -18.00 12.73
N GLY A 28 3.13 -17.41 11.79
CA GLY A 28 3.65 -18.10 10.61
C GLY A 28 2.55 -18.52 9.61
N ASN A 29 1.39 -17.85 9.64
CA ASN A 29 0.26 -18.16 8.77
C ASN A 29 0.14 -17.12 7.65
N PRO A 30 0.67 -17.38 6.44
CA PRO A 30 0.65 -16.42 5.34
C PRO A 30 -0.76 -16.15 4.79
N ALA A 31 -1.70 -17.09 4.95
CA ALA A 31 -3.07 -16.92 4.46
C ALA A 31 -3.78 -15.76 5.19
N LEU A 32 -3.48 -15.56 6.48
CA LEU A 32 -4.02 -14.43 7.25
C LEU A 32 -3.50 -13.08 6.74
N ALA A 33 -2.22 -12.97 6.39
CA ALA A 33 -1.66 -11.74 5.82
C ALA A 33 -2.34 -11.39 4.49
N VAL A 34 -2.50 -12.38 3.61
CA VAL A 34 -3.15 -12.19 2.30
C VAL A 34 -4.62 -11.84 2.46
N ALA A 35 -5.36 -12.54 3.34
CA ALA A 35 -6.77 -12.26 3.59
C ALA A 35 -7.00 -10.86 4.18
N SER A 36 -6.16 -10.46 5.15
CA SER A 36 -6.20 -9.11 5.74
C SER A 36 -5.95 -8.03 4.69
N PHE A 37 -4.97 -8.26 3.81
CA PHE A 37 -4.62 -7.33 2.75
C PHE A 37 -5.79 -7.11 1.77
N PHE A 38 -6.37 -8.19 1.23
CA PHE A 38 -7.52 -8.07 0.31
C PHE A 38 -8.78 -7.56 1.01
N GLY A 39 -9.01 -7.94 2.27
CA GLY A 39 -10.10 -7.40 3.08
C GLY A 39 -9.99 -5.88 3.25
N GLY A 40 -8.79 -5.40 3.54
CA GLY A 40 -8.49 -3.96 3.61
C GLY A 40 -8.78 -3.21 2.32
N ILE A 41 -8.33 -3.73 1.17
CA ILE A 41 -8.66 -3.17 -0.14
C ILE A 41 -10.16 -3.11 -0.36
N ALA A 42 -10.88 -4.19 -0.05
CA ALA A 42 -12.32 -4.25 -0.23
C ALA A 42 -13.04 -3.17 0.60
N VAL A 43 -12.64 -2.99 1.86
CA VAL A 43 -13.21 -1.94 2.72
C VAL A 43 -12.91 -0.55 2.17
N MET A 44 -11.68 -0.29 1.73
CA MET A 44 -11.31 1.01 1.12
C MET A 44 -12.09 1.27 -0.17
N TYR A 45 -12.23 0.27 -1.04
CA TYR A 45 -12.98 0.38 -2.29
C TYR A 45 -14.47 0.67 -2.06
N LEU A 46 -15.10 -0.06 -1.13
CA LEU A 46 -16.50 0.18 -0.75
C LEU A 46 -16.69 1.55 -0.12
N SER A 47 -15.72 2.01 0.68
CA SER A 47 -15.74 3.34 1.30
C SER A 47 -15.60 4.45 0.26
N LYS A 48 -14.75 4.26 -0.76
CA LYS A 48 -14.55 5.20 -1.85
C LYS A 48 -15.82 5.37 -2.69
N ARG A 49 -16.56 4.29 -2.94
CA ARG A 49 -17.84 4.32 -3.68
C ARG A 49 -18.93 5.15 -2.97
N ARG A 50 -18.81 5.38 -1.66
CA ARG A 50 -19.76 6.17 -0.85
C ARG A 50 -19.33 7.63 -0.67
N LEU A 51 -18.17 8.03 -1.21
CA LEU A 51 -17.72 9.42 -1.18
C LEU A 51 -18.64 10.27 -2.05
N GLU A 52 -19.04 11.45 -1.56
CA GLU A 52 -19.77 12.40 -2.42
C GLU A 52 -18.79 12.94 -3.46
N ASP A 53 -19.15 12.84 -4.74
CA ASP A 53 -18.32 13.27 -5.86
C ASP A 53 -17.95 14.75 -5.70
N ILE A 54 -16.68 14.99 -5.39
CA ILE A 54 -16.02 16.24 -5.74
C ILE A 54 -15.38 15.94 -7.09
N VAL A 55 -15.85 16.65 -8.13
CA VAL A 55 -15.23 16.69 -9.45
C VAL A 55 -13.73 16.89 -9.25
N GLU A 56 -12.92 15.86 -9.51
CA GLU A 56 -11.46 16.02 -9.60
C GLU A 56 -11.23 17.01 -10.74
N ASP A 57 -10.61 18.15 -10.45
CA ASP A 57 -10.18 19.08 -11.48
C ASP A 57 -9.09 18.38 -12.31
N GLU A 58 -9.45 17.91 -13.51
CA GLU A 58 -8.65 17.01 -14.35
C GLU A 58 -7.38 17.67 -14.94
N ARG A 59 -7.18 18.96 -14.69
CA ARG A 59 -5.96 19.69 -15.05
C ARG A 59 -4.82 19.32 -14.11
N ILE A 60 -4.14 18.22 -14.44
CA ILE A 60 -2.70 17.90 -14.25
C ILE A 60 -2.62 16.37 -14.17
N ARG A 61 -2.88 15.69 -15.29
CA ARG A 61 -2.47 14.29 -15.41
C ARG A 61 -2.07 13.97 -16.84
N GLN A 62 -0.85 14.36 -17.19
CA GLN A 62 -0.20 13.85 -18.38
C GLN A 62 -0.20 12.32 -18.32
N ILE A 63 -0.71 11.69 -19.37
CA ILE A 63 -0.98 10.25 -19.48
C ILE A 63 0.26 9.40 -19.12
N SER A 64 1.47 9.93 -19.36
CA SER A 64 2.76 9.31 -18.98
C SER A 64 2.94 9.13 -17.46
N GLN A 65 2.56 10.13 -16.65
CA GLN A 65 2.61 10.01 -15.17
C GLN A 65 1.60 8.98 -14.65
N LYS A 66 0.45 8.81 -15.32
CA LYS A 66 -0.58 7.86 -14.90
C LYS A 66 -0.14 6.40 -15.10
N ALA A 67 0.48 6.10 -16.24
CA ALA A 67 1.02 4.75 -16.50
C ALA A 67 2.16 4.41 -15.52
N SER A 68 3.12 5.32 -15.35
CA SER A 68 4.22 5.15 -14.40
C SER A 68 3.73 4.99 -12.95
N GLY A 69 2.73 5.78 -12.54
CA GLY A 69 2.13 5.67 -11.21
C GLY A 69 1.44 4.33 -10.96
N ILE A 70 0.70 3.81 -11.95
CA ILE A 70 0.05 2.49 -11.85
C ILE A 70 1.11 1.38 -11.74
N THR A 71 2.13 1.39 -12.61
CA THR A 71 3.22 0.39 -12.56
C THR A 71 3.94 0.41 -11.22
N PHE A 72 4.25 1.60 -10.70
CA PHE A 72 4.88 1.78 -9.40
C PHE A 72 4.03 1.22 -8.25
N GLN A 73 2.73 1.49 -8.27
CA GLN A 73 1.79 0.91 -7.30
C GLN A 73 1.78 -0.61 -7.35
N PHE A 74 1.71 -1.20 -8.54
CA PHE A 74 1.74 -2.66 -8.69
C PHE A 74 3.04 -3.27 -8.16
N ILE A 75 4.21 -2.70 -8.49
CA ILE A 75 5.50 -3.21 -8.02
C ILE A 75 5.59 -3.18 -6.49
N ILE A 76 5.25 -2.05 -5.87
CA ILE A 76 5.26 -1.92 -4.41
C ILE A 76 4.30 -2.91 -3.78
N LEU A 77 3.11 -3.07 -4.36
CA LEU A 77 2.12 -4.00 -3.86
C LEU A 77 2.64 -5.44 -3.87
N SER A 78 3.21 -5.84 -5.01
CA SER A 78 3.80 -7.17 -5.17
C SER A 78 4.94 -7.40 -4.19
N PHE A 79 5.79 -6.40 -3.95
CA PHE A 79 6.91 -6.51 -3.01
C PHE A 79 6.44 -6.54 -1.56
N ALA A 80 5.43 -5.74 -1.20
CA ALA A 80 4.88 -5.71 0.15
C ALA A 80 4.18 -7.04 0.49
N ILE A 81 3.32 -7.54 -0.40
CA ILE A 81 2.62 -8.82 -0.20
C ILE A 81 3.61 -9.98 -0.26
N GLY A 82 4.47 -10.02 -1.29
CA GLY A 82 5.46 -11.07 -1.48
C GLY A 82 6.41 -11.16 -0.30
N GLY A 83 6.92 -10.02 0.16
CA GLY A 83 7.77 -9.94 1.35
C GLY A 83 7.06 -10.45 2.60
N ALA A 84 5.84 -9.98 2.88
CA ALA A 84 5.07 -10.41 4.04
C ALA A 84 4.77 -11.93 4.03
N VAL A 85 4.41 -12.49 2.87
CA VAL A 85 4.15 -13.93 2.71
C VAL A 85 5.43 -14.74 2.96
N LEU A 86 6.55 -14.35 2.35
CA LEU A 86 7.83 -15.04 2.53
C LEU A 86 8.31 -15.00 3.98
N ILE A 87 8.15 -13.86 4.66
CA ILE A 87 8.50 -13.72 6.07
C ILE A 87 7.56 -14.58 6.95
N ALA A 88 6.27 -14.62 6.64
CA ALA A 88 5.33 -15.47 7.36
C ALA A 88 5.61 -16.97 7.15
N MET A 89 6.21 -17.36 6.02
CA MET A 89 6.61 -18.76 5.75
C MET A 89 7.98 -19.13 6.33
N LYS A 90 8.59 -18.29 7.16
CA LYS A 90 9.92 -18.53 7.75
C LYS A 90 10.08 -19.91 8.39
N ASP A 91 9.02 -20.44 9.01
CA ASP A 91 9.07 -21.70 9.76
C ASP A 91 9.03 -22.91 8.81
N THR A 92 8.46 -22.76 7.61
CA THR A 92 8.39 -23.82 6.58
C THR A 92 9.56 -23.74 5.60
N TYR A 93 9.93 -22.54 5.17
CA TYR A 93 10.98 -22.31 4.17
C TYR A 93 11.93 -21.19 4.61
N PRO A 94 12.81 -21.45 5.60
CA PRO A 94 13.68 -20.42 6.19
C PRO A 94 14.64 -19.79 5.18
N LYS A 95 14.99 -20.51 4.10
CA LYS A 95 15.90 -20.04 3.04
C LYS A 95 15.41 -18.77 2.33
N TYR A 96 14.10 -18.54 2.25
CA TYR A 96 13.54 -17.39 1.54
C TYR A 96 13.23 -16.19 2.44
N THR A 97 13.48 -16.30 3.75
CA THR A 97 13.17 -15.25 4.73
C THR A 97 13.96 -13.97 4.43
N ASP A 98 15.25 -14.09 4.11
CA ASP A 98 16.11 -12.94 3.76
C ASP A 98 15.63 -12.22 2.50
N PHE A 99 15.14 -13.00 1.52
CA PHE A 99 14.54 -12.44 0.30
C PHE A 99 13.22 -11.72 0.60
N GLY A 100 12.43 -12.25 1.54
CA GLY A 100 11.22 -11.60 2.03
C GLY A 100 11.52 -10.25 2.68
N PHE A 101 12.52 -10.19 3.57
CA PHE A 101 12.97 -8.93 4.16
C PHE A 101 13.47 -7.94 3.11
N PHE A 102 14.28 -8.40 2.15
CA PHE A 102 14.74 -7.56 1.05
C PHE A 102 13.57 -6.92 0.28
N MET A 103 12.55 -7.71 -0.08
CA MET A 103 11.36 -7.19 -0.76
C MET A 103 10.61 -6.15 0.08
N SER A 104 10.41 -6.41 1.37
CA SER A 104 9.77 -5.45 2.27
C SER A 104 10.55 -4.15 2.41
N TYR A 105 11.87 -4.22 2.58
CA TYR A 105 12.72 -3.03 2.64
C TYR A 105 12.75 -2.26 1.32
N ALA A 106 12.79 -2.95 0.17
CA ALA A 106 12.74 -2.33 -1.14
C ALA A 106 11.41 -1.59 -1.38
N ALA A 107 10.28 -2.17 -0.94
CA ALA A 107 8.98 -1.51 -0.98
C ALA A 107 8.96 -0.22 -0.15
N CYS A 108 9.45 -0.29 1.10
CA CYS A 108 9.53 0.88 1.98
C CYS A 108 10.45 1.97 1.42
N ALA A 109 11.64 1.60 0.94
CA ALA A 109 12.59 2.53 0.33
C ALA A 109 11.98 3.22 -0.91
N SER A 110 11.26 2.46 -1.74
CA SER A 110 10.55 3.00 -2.91
C SER A 110 9.49 4.03 -2.50
N LEU A 111 8.70 3.77 -1.46
CA LEU A 111 7.70 4.71 -0.94
C LEU A 111 8.32 6.01 -0.40
N VAL A 112 9.44 5.90 0.31
CA VAL A 112 10.20 7.07 0.80
C VAL A 112 10.70 7.90 -0.38
N LEU A 113 11.31 7.25 -1.36
CA LEU A 113 11.85 7.90 -2.55
C LEU A 113 10.76 8.58 -3.39
N TYR A 114 9.61 7.92 -3.55
CA TYR A 114 8.43 8.54 -4.16
C TYR A 114 7.94 9.77 -3.39
N SER A 115 7.91 9.70 -2.06
CA SER A 115 7.48 10.82 -1.21
C SER A 115 8.43 12.02 -1.33
N ILE A 116 9.74 11.76 -1.38
CA ILE A 116 10.76 12.80 -1.60
C ILE A 116 10.58 13.45 -2.96
N PHE A 117 10.43 12.67 -4.03
CA PHE A 117 10.20 13.22 -5.36
C PHE A 117 8.89 13.99 -5.44
N TYR A 118 7.82 13.47 -4.85
CA TYR A 118 6.54 14.17 -4.79
C TYR A 118 6.68 15.53 -4.10
N MET A 119 7.36 15.58 -2.95
CA MET A 119 7.66 16.83 -2.24
C MET A 119 8.48 17.79 -3.10
N TYR A 120 9.57 17.31 -3.71
CA TYR A 120 10.45 18.11 -4.56
C TYR A 120 9.69 18.73 -5.75
N PHE A 121 8.91 17.93 -6.48
CA PHE A 121 8.16 18.40 -7.64
C PHE A 121 7.00 19.32 -7.23
N ASN A 122 6.35 19.07 -6.09
CA ASN A 122 5.30 19.96 -5.59
C ASN A 122 5.85 21.33 -5.16
N THR A 123 7.03 21.37 -4.53
CA THR A 123 7.70 22.62 -4.16
C THR A 123 8.24 23.37 -5.36
N LYS A 124 8.74 22.66 -6.40
CA LYS A 124 9.33 23.30 -7.59
C LYS A 124 8.31 23.73 -8.65
N SER A 125 7.20 23.01 -8.79
CA SER A 125 6.24 23.25 -9.87
C SER A 125 5.14 24.24 -9.52
N GLY A 126 5.15 24.82 -8.32
CA GLY A 126 4.19 25.81 -7.87
C GLY A 126 2.77 25.24 -7.79
N GLY A 127 2.43 24.63 -6.65
CA GLY A 127 1.03 24.42 -6.28
C GLY A 127 0.31 25.75 -6.05
#